data_AF-A0A810DRD4-F1
#
_entry.id   AF-A0A810DRD4-F1
#
_cell.length_a   1.000
_cell.length_b   1.000
_cell.length_c   1.000
_cell.angle_alpha   90.00
_cell.angle_beta   90.00
_cell.angle_gamma   90.00
#
_symmetry.space_group_name_H-M   'P 1'
#
loop_
_entity.id
_entity.type
_entity.pdbx_description
1 polymer ?
#
loop_
_entity_poly.entity_id
_entity_poly.type
_entity_poly.pdbx_seq_one_letter_code
_entity_poly.pdbx_strand_id
1 'polypeptide(L)'
;MANINQYLIATSAPEAPDFANGLFISSCNVGTTLGAAIGGLFISEMGVPYVVLVGILSLILSLATILLRYYMYSPAKQLSV
;
A
#
# COMPACT_ATOMS: atom_id res chain seq x y z
N MET A 1 7.78 -4.33 -20.56
CA MET A 1 6.35 -4.03 -20.34
C MET A 1 6.23 -3.44 -18.95
N ALA A 2 6.33 -2.12 -18.82
CA ALA A 2 6.32 -1.46 -17.52
C ALA A 2 4.89 -1.48 -16.97
N ASN A 3 4.70 -2.14 -15.83
CA ASN A 3 3.47 -2.00 -15.05
C ASN A 3 3.28 -0.51 -14.73
N ILE A 4 2.07 0.03 -14.91
CA ILE A 4 1.77 1.45 -14.66
C ILE A 4 2.17 1.88 -13.24
N ASN A 5 2.08 0.96 -12.27
CA ASN A 5 2.52 1.18 -10.90
C ASN A 5 4.04 1.35 -10.81
N GLN A 6 4.80 0.51 -11.53
CA GLN A 6 6.26 0.64 -11.57
C GLN A 6 6.69 1.92 -12.29
N TYR A 7 5.98 2.31 -13.34
CA TYR A 7 6.21 3.57 -14.04
C TYR A 7 6.01 4.78 -13.12
N LEU A 8 4.88 4.83 -12.40
CA LEU A 8 4.56 5.92 -11.44
C LEU A 8 5.56 5.98 -10.28
N ILE A 9 6.06 4.83 -9.83
CA ILE A 9 7.04 4.78 -8.73
C ILE A 9 8.44 5.15 -9.19
N ALA A 10 8.86 4.73 -10.38
CA ALA A 10 10.14 5.16 -10.96
C ALA A 10 10.16 6.70 -11.16
N THR A 11 9.03 7.32 -11.52
CA THR A 11 8.95 8.79 -11.60
C THR A 11 8.98 9.50 -10.24
N SER A 12 8.79 8.78 -9.14
CA SER A 12 8.83 9.37 -7.78
C SER A 12 10.26 9.57 -7.27
N ALA A 13 11.25 8.87 -7.86
CA ALA A 13 12.68 9.09 -7.62
C ALA A 13 13.46 8.91 -8.96
N PRO A 14 13.43 9.93 -9.85
CA PRO A 14 14.01 9.85 -11.19
C PRO A 14 15.52 9.55 -11.20
N GLU A 15 16.23 9.98 -10.15
CA GLU A 15 17.67 9.74 -9.96
C GLU A 15 18.04 8.30 -9.57
N ALA A 16 17.07 7.50 -9.09
CA ALA A 16 17.29 6.12 -8.67
C ALA A 16 16.06 5.22 -8.92
N PRO A 17 15.65 5.05 -10.20
CA PRO A 17 14.40 4.36 -10.55
C PRO A 17 14.39 2.87 -10.16
N ASP A 18 15.55 2.20 -10.24
CA ASP A 18 15.68 0.79 -9.84
C ASP A 18 15.53 0.59 -8.34
N PHE A 19 16.01 1.55 -7.53
CA PHE A 19 15.83 1.53 -6.08
C PHE A 19 14.36 1.73 -5.71
N ALA A 20 13.69 2.71 -6.34
CA ALA A 20 12.27 2.96 -6.11
C ALA A 20 11.40 1.74 -6.46
N ASN A 21 11.68 1.08 -7.59
CA ASN A 21 11.00 -0.14 -7.98
C ASN A 21 11.32 -1.31 -7.01
N GLY A 22 12.57 -1.45 -6.60
CA GLY A 22 12.99 -2.43 -5.59
C GLY A 22 12.23 -2.25 -4.27
N LEU A 23 12.13 -1.03 -3.77
CA LEU A 23 11.38 -0.70 -2.55
C LEU A 23 9.89 -1.02 -2.69
N PHE A 24 9.29 -0.75 -3.86
CA PHE A 24 7.90 -1.12 -4.12
C PHE A 24 7.69 -2.63 -4.09
N ILE A 25 8.51 -3.39 -4.78
CA ILE A 25 8.42 -4.86 -4.82
C ILE A 25 8.63 -5.44 -3.41
N SER A 26 9.63 -4.95 -2.66
CA SER A 26 9.84 -5.34 -1.26
C SER A 26 8.61 -5.06 -0.40
N SER A 27 7.99 -3.88 -0.56
CA SER A 27 6.76 -3.51 0.16
C SER A 27 5.58 -4.42 -0.21
N CYS A 28 5.43 -4.77 -1.48
CA CYS A 28 4.43 -5.75 -1.93
C CYS A 28 4.65 -7.12 -1.29
N ASN A 29 5.88 -7.62 -1.28
CA ASN A 29 6.20 -8.92 -0.67
C ASN A 29 5.89 -8.94 0.84
N VAL A 30 6.27 -7.88 1.57
CA VAL A 30 5.92 -7.73 3.00
C VAL A 30 4.40 -7.72 3.18
N GLY A 31 3.68 -6.95 2.37
CA GLY A 31 2.22 -6.91 2.39
C GLY A 31 1.59 -8.29 2.14
N THR A 32 2.11 -9.05 1.18
CA THR A 32 1.66 -10.42 0.89
C THR A 32 1.94 -11.36 2.07
N THR A 33 3.12 -11.31 2.67
CA THR A 33 3.47 -12.14 3.83
C THR A 33 2.55 -11.84 5.03
N LEU A 34 2.35 -10.55 5.35
CA LEU A 34 1.47 -10.15 6.44
C LEU A 34 0.01 -10.51 6.15
N GLY A 35 -0.46 -10.26 4.93
CA GLY A 35 -1.81 -10.60 4.51
C GLY A 35 -2.09 -12.10 4.58
N ALA A 36 -1.14 -12.93 4.17
CA ALA A 36 -1.23 -14.39 4.28
C ALA A 36 -1.22 -14.85 5.74
N ALA A 37 -0.35 -14.28 6.58
CA ALA A 37 -0.29 -14.62 8.00
C ALA A 37 -1.59 -14.27 8.73
N ILE A 38 -2.09 -13.04 8.56
CA ILE A 38 -3.36 -12.59 9.15
C ILE A 38 -4.54 -13.38 8.57
N GLY A 39 -4.53 -13.66 7.26
CA GLY A 39 -5.51 -14.53 6.61
C GLY A 39 -5.56 -15.92 7.25
N GLY A 40 -4.40 -16.54 7.45
CA GLY A 40 -4.28 -17.83 8.14
C GLY A 40 -4.84 -17.79 9.57
N LEU A 41 -4.56 -16.72 10.33
CA LEU A 41 -5.13 -16.53 11.67
C LEU A 41 -6.67 -16.44 11.63
N PHE A 42 -7.23 -15.64 10.72
CA PHE A 42 -8.69 -15.52 10.58
C PHE A 42 -9.34 -16.85 10.17
N ILE A 43 -8.71 -17.60 9.27
CA ILE A 43 -9.20 -18.93 8.88
C ILE A 43 -9.17 -19.89 10.08
N SER A 44 -8.10 -19.86 10.88
CA SER A 44 -7.94 -20.75 12.03
C SER A 44 -8.94 -20.46 13.15
N GLU A 45 -9.22 -19.19 13.43
CA GLU A 45 -10.07 -18.78 14.56
C GLU A 45 -11.56 -18.71 14.18
N MET A 46 -11.88 -18.30 12.95
CA MET A 46 -13.25 -17.97 12.53
C MET A 46 -13.75 -18.79 11.34
N GLY A 47 -12.86 -19.49 10.64
CA GLY A 47 -13.17 -20.26 9.44
C GLY A 47 -12.98 -19.48 8.13
N VAL A 48 -12.97 -20.22 7.02
CA VAL A 48 -12.65 -19.70 5.67
C VAL A 48 -13.50 -18.49 5.23
N PRO A 49 -14.83 -18.42 5.47
CA PRO A 49 -15.64 -17.31 4.99
C PRO A 49 -15.20 -15.94 5.50
N TYR A 50 -14.62 -15.88 6.71
CA TYR A 50 -14.24 -14.63 7.35
C TYR A 50 -12.88 -14.09 6.88
N VAL A 51 -12.13 -14.83 6.05
CA VAL A 51 -10.87 -14.34 5.46
C VAL A 51 -11.07 -13.06 4.65
N VAL A 52 -12.28 -12.84 4.11
CA VAL A 52 -12.64 -11.61 3.39
C VAL A 52 -12.48 -10.35 4.24
N LEU A 53 -12.62 -10.45 5.56
CA LEU A 53 -12.44 -9.33 6.48
C LEU A 53 -11.01 -8.80 6.46
N VAL A 54 -10.01 -9.66 6.24
CA VAL A 54 -8.60 -9.23 6.09
C VAL A 54 -8.46 -8.28 4.90
N GLY A 55 -9.14 -8.58 3.79
CA GLY A 55 -9.19 -7.72 2.61
C GLY A 55 -9.89 -6.39 2.91
N ILE A 56 -11.05 -6.43 3.55
CA ILE A 56 -11.82 -5.22 3.90
C ILE A 56 -11.02 -4.30 4.83
N LEU A 57 -10.40 -4.85 5.88
CA LEU A 57 -9.56 -4.08 6.81
C LEU A 57 -8.34 -3.48 6.10
N SER A 58 -7.72 -4.22 5.19
CA SER A 58 -6.60 -3.72 4.37
C SER A 58 -7.03 -2.56 3.45
N LEU A 59 -8.24 -2.63 2.87
CA LEU A 59 -8.79 -1.56 2.04
C LEU A 59 -9.07 -0.30 2.87
N ILE A 60 -9.63 -0.44 4.08
CA ILE A 60 -9.86 0.67 5.01
C ILE A 60 -8.52 1.33 5.36
N LEU A 61 -7.50 0.54 5.71
CA LEU A 61 -6.17 1.04 6.01
C LEU A 61 -5.55 1.77 4.81
N SER A 62 -5.65 1.20 3.61
CA SER A 62 -5.19 1.84 2.37
C SER A 62 -5.88 3.19 2.15
N LEU A 63 -7.20 3.25 2.26
CA LEU A 63 -7.97 4.49 2.12
C LEU A 63 -7.53 5.53 3.16
N ALA A 64 -7.34 5.14 4.42
CA ALA A 64 -6.87 6.03 5.47
C ALA A 64 -5.49 6.62 5.14
N THR A 65 -4.55 5.81 4.63
CA THR A 65 -3.22 6.31 4.22
C THR A 65 -3.28 7.25 3.02
N ILE A 66 -4.16 6.99 2.05
CA ILE A 66 -4.39 7.86 0.90
C ILE A 66 -4.96 9.21 1.36
N LEU A 67 -5.98 9.19 2.22
CA LEU A 67 -6.58 10.41 2.77
C LEU A 67 -5.56 11.20 3.59
N LEU A 68 -4.76 10.53 4.44
CA LEU A 68 -3.71 11.18 5.21
C LEU A 68 -2.70 11.89 4.30
N ARG A 69 -2.24 11.23 3.23
CA ARG A 69 -1.38 11.87 2.22
C ARG A 69 -2.08 13.06 1.56
N TYR A 70 -3.32 12.89 1.15
CA TYR A 70 -4.11 13.95 0.51
C TYR A 70 -4.22 15.19 1.41
N TYR A 71 -4.51 15.02 2.70
CA TYR A 71 -4.61 16.14 3.65
C TYR A 71 -3.26 16.76 3.99
N MET A 72 -2.18 15.97 4.07
CA MET A 72 -0.82 16.49 4.33
C MET A 72 -0.29 17.37 3.18
N TYR A 73 -0.58 17.00 1.94
CA TYR A 73 -0.07 17.67 0.74
C TYR A 73 -1.12 18.54 0.02
N SER A 74 -2.24 18.85 0.69
CA SER A 74 -3.30 19.69 0.12
C SER A 74 -2.80 21.14 -0.06
N PRO A 75 -3.03 21.78 -1.22
CA PRO A 75 -2.44 23.07 -1.60
C PRO A 75 -2.82 24.24 -0.68
N ALA A 76 -3.90 24.13 0.10
CA ALA A 76 -4.30 25.15 1.08
C ALA A 76 -3.25 25.40 2.18
N LYS A 77 -2.33 24.45 2.42
CA LYS A 77 -1.21 24.62 3.37
C LYS A 77 0.04 25.24 2.73
N GLN A 78 0.15 25.22 1.39
CA GLN A 78 1.32 25.77 0.68
C GLN A 78 1.25 27.29 0.47
N LEU A 79 0.08 27.92 0.65
CA LEU A 79 -0.09 29.38 0.53
C LEU A 79 0.19 30.15 1.84
N SER A 80 0.80 29.49 2.83
CA SER A 80 1.13 30.07 4.15
C SER A 80 2.63 30.15 4.43
N VAL A 81 3.46 30.11 3.37
CA VAL A 81 4.90 30.37 3.41
C VAL A 81 5.20 31.58 2.53
#